data_AF-A0A7Y3FPF1-F1
#
_entry.id   AF-A0A7Y3FPF1-F1
#
_cell.length_a   1.000
_cell.length_b   1.000
_cell.length_c   1.000
_cell.angle_alpha   90.00
_cell.angle_beta   90.00
_cell.angle_gamma   90.00
#
_symmetry.space_group_name_H-M   'P 1'
#
loop_
_entity.id
_entity.type
_entity.pdbx_description
1 polymer ?
#
loop_
_entity_poly.entity_id
_entity_poly.type
_entity_poly.pdbx_seq_one_letter_code
_entity_poly.pdbx_strand_id
1 'polypeptide(L)'
;YYLAALREAFEETGILVGERPDGSAPSTAVADAEVNAVREELMQDRIDFAQTLSALDCRVDGDRVEYIAHWITPTPEPRRYDTRFFAARVPPDTEAIVDPREMTEALWIPPSDALRRCDHGELPMVFPTIKTLEQLAEYEGADAALDGIGGEEVRTILPTLVVTPTGVGLEIDDA
;
A
#
# COMPACT_ATOMS: atom_id res chain seq x y z
N TYR A 1 9.62 5.85 7.28
CA TYR A 1 8.95 5.23 6.12
C TYR A 1 7.58 4.66 6.47
N TYR A 2 7.39 3.94 7.59
CA TYR A 2 6.05 3.48 8.03
C TYR A 2 5.03 4.62 8.09
N LEU A 3 5.33 5.69 8.82
CA LEU A 3 4.45 6.87 8.91
C LEU A 3 4.18 7.51 7.55
N ALA A 4 5.13 7.46 6.62
CA ALA A 4 4.93 7.98 5.27
C ALA A 4 3.92 7.09 4.51
N ALA A 5 4.08 5.77 4.55
CA ALA A 5 3.13 4.85 3.91
C ALA A 5 1.71 5.00 4.45
N LEU A 6 1.56 5.16 5.77
CA LEU A 6 0.24 5.34 6.40
C LEU A 6 -0.37 6.70 6.08
N ARG A 7 0.45 7.75 6.04
CA ARG A 7 0.03 9.10 5.62
C ARG A 7 -0.46 9.09 4.17
N GLU A 8 0.36 8.59 3.24
CA GLU A 8 0.03 8.51 1.81
C GLU A 8 -1.24 7.65 1.60
N ALA A 9 -1.36 6.50 2.28
CA ALA A 9 -2.56 5.68 2.19
C ALA A 9 -3.83 6.45 2.63
N PHE A 10 -3.75 7.23 3.71
CA PHE A 10 -4.88 8.06 4.14
C PHE A 10 -5.17 9.21 3.16
N GLU A 11 -4.14 9.88 2.66
CA GLU A 11 -4.26 10.93 1.64
C GLU A 11 -4.88 10.39 0.35
N GLU A 12 -4.50 9.21 -0.12
CA GLU A 12 -4.95 8.67 -1.41
C GLU A 12 -6.32 7.98 -1.31
N THR A 13 -6.59 7.26 -0.21
CA THR A 13 -7.75 6.36 -0.08
C THR A 13 -8.79 6.80 0.95
N GLY A 14 -8.45 7.74 1.83
CA GLY A 14 -9.27 8.13 2.97
C GLY A 14 -9.44 7.06 4.05
N ILE A 15 -8.62 6.01 4.01
CA ILE A 15 -8.58 4.96 5.03
C ILE A 15 -7.38 5.23 5.95
N LEU A 16 -7.68 5.51 7.22
CA LEU A 16 -6.64 5.68 8.25
C LEU A 16 -6.41 4.36 8.97
N VAL A 17 -5.21 3.80 8.86
CA VAL A 17 -4.80 2.64 9.64
C VAL A 17 -4.31 3.12 11.01
N GLY A 18 -5.07 2.81 12.05
CA GLY A 18 -4.77 3.18 13.42
C GLY A 18 -5.81 2.66 14.41
N GLU A 19 -5.74 3.17 15.63
CA GLU A 19 -6.61 2.78 16.74
C GLU A 19 -7.08 4.02 17.52
N ARG A 20 -8.35 4.03 17.90
CA ARG A 20 -8.93 5.01 18.82
C ARG A 20 -8.70 4.59 20.28
N PRO A 21 -8.88 5.48 21.29
CA PRO A 21 -8.69 5.12 22.69
C PRO A 21 -9.54 3.96 23.20
N ASP A 22 -10.67 3.66 22.55
CA ASP A 22 -11.55 2.54 22.88
C ASP A 22 -11.15 1.21 22.20
N GLY A 23 -10.05 1.20 21.43
CA GLY A 23 -9.55 0.03 20.72
C GLY A 23 -10.12 -0.14 19.31
N SER A 24 -11.10 0.68 18.90
CA SER A 24 -11.72 0.57 17.58
C SER A 24 -10.86 1.18 16.47
N ALA A 25 -11.10 0.76 15.23
CA ALA A 25 -10.54 1.44 14.05
C ALA A 25 -11.22 2.80 13.85
N PRO A 26 -10.50 3.83 13.35
CA PRO A 26 -11.11 5.10 12.98
C PRO A 26 -12.09 4.93 11.80
N SER A 27 -13.08 5.81 11.73
CA SER A 27 -13.97 5.91 10.57
C SER A 27 -13.18 6.26 9.30
N THR A 28 -13.64 5.81 8.13
CA THR A 28 -13.08 6.24 6.84
C THR A 28 -13.61 7.61 6.44
N ALA A 29 -12.92 8.28 5.53
CA ALA A 29 -13.38 9.55 4.95
C ALA A 29 -14.71 9.42 4.17
N VAL A 30 -15.03 8.23 3.65
CA VAL A 30 -16.33 7.95 3.03
C VAL A 30 -17.45 7.94 4.08
N ALA A 31 -17.19 7.30 5.22
CA ALA A 31 -18.19 7.10 6.26
C ALA A 31 -18.40 8.33 7.15
N ASP A 32 -17.40 9.22 7.24
CA ASP A 32 -17.39 10.34 8.17
C ASP A 32 -16.84 11.63 7.52
N ALA A 33 -17.70 12.65 7.43
CA ALA A 33 -17.36 13.93 6.83
C ALA A 33 -16.30 14.72 7.63
N GLU A 34 -16.21 14.51 8.96
CA GLU A 34 -15.17 15.13 9.77
C GLU A 34 -13.80 14.53 9.45
N VAL A 35 -13.74 13.20 9.26
CA VAL A 35 -12.52 12.51 8.81
C VAL A 35 -12.10 13.03 7.43
N ASN A 36 -13.05 13.17 6.50
CA ASN A 36 -12.75 13.71 5.18
C ASN A 36 -12.27 15.17 5.24
N ALA A 37 -12.85 16.01 6.10
CA ALA A 37 -12.39 17.38 6.28
C ALA A 37 -10.94 17.43 6.79
N VAL A 38 -10.58 16.60 7.77
CA VAL A 38 -9.19 16.51 8.26
C VAL A 38 -8.24 15.98 7.18
N ARG A 39 -8.67 15.01 6.36
CA ARG A 39 -7.92 14.54 5.19
C ARG A 39 -7.64 15.69 4.21
N GLU A 40 -8.63 16.51 3.91
CA GLU A 40 -8.46 17.67 3.01
C GLU A 40 -7.49 18.73 3.57
N GLU A 41 -7.49 18.95 4.88
CA GLU A 41 -6.49 19.81 5.53
C GLU A 41 -5.06 19.27 5.36
N LEU A 42 -4.89 17.94 5.53
CA LEU A 42 -3.60 17.26 5.36
C LEU A 42 -3.11 17.35 3.90
N MET A 43 -3.97 17.01 2.94
CA MET A 43 -3.64 17.04 1.50
C MET A 43 -3.37 18.45 0.96
N GLN A 44 -3.73 19.50 1.71
CA GLN A 44 -3.47 20.89 1.37
C GLN A 44 -2.32 21.48 2.21
N ASP A 45 -1.52 20.61 2.83
CA ASP A 45 -0.35 20.94 3.68
C ASP A 45 -0.68 21.91 4.82
N ARG A 46 -1.94 21.97 5.28
CA ARG A 46 -2.36 22.85 6.39
C ARG A 46 -2.07 22.25 7.76
N ILE A 47 -2.06 20.93 7.84
CA ILE A 47 -1.69 20.16 9.02
C ILE A 47 -0.73 19.05 8.62
N ASP A 48 0.11 18.62 9.55
CA ASP A 48 0.94 17.43 9.39
C ASP A 48 0.21 16.16 9.87
N PHE A 49 0.80 15.00 9.61
CA PHE A 49 0.18 13.71 9.96
C PHE A 49 0.02 13.50 11.47
N ALA A 50 0.87 14.09 12.32
CA ALA A 50 0.72 13.98 13.77
C ALA A 50 -0.47 14.81 14.26
N GLN A 51 -0.70 15.98 13.65
CA GLN A 51 -1.88 16.80 13.87
C GLN A 51 -3.15 16.11 13.36
N THR A 52 -3.10 15.43 12.21
CA THR A 52 -4.19 14.57 11.71
C THR A 52 -4.59 13.51 12.73
N LEU A 53 -3.62 12.74 13.24
CA LEU A 53 -3.85 11.72 14.26
C LEU A 53 -4.47 12.30 15.54
N SER A 54 -3.98 13.47 15.98
CA SER A 54 -4.51 14.18 17.15
C SER A 54 -5.94 14.68 16.93
N ALA A 55 -6.24 15.21 15.74
CA ALA A 55 -7.57 15.72 15.40
C ALA A 55 -8.62 14.60 15.33
N LEU A 56 -8.22 13.39 14.93
CA LEU A 56 -9.09 12.22 14.81
C LEU A 56 -9.10 11.34 16.06
N ASP A 57 -8.42 11.75 17.14
CA ASP A 57 -8.25 10.97 18.37
C ASP A 57 -7.80 9.53 18.05
N CYS A 58 -6.75 9.41 17.24
CA CYS A 58 -6.26 8.16 16.70
C CYS A 58 -4.75 8.03 16.92
N ARG A 59 -4.28 6.82 17.15
CA ARG A 59 -2.85 6.48 17.23
C ARG A 59 -2.50 5.41 16.20
N VAL A 60 -1.31 5.48 15.64
CA VAL A 60 -0.76 4.38 14.84
C VAL A 60 -0.25 3.30 15.78
N ASP A 61 -0.66 2.06 15.51
CA ASP A 61 -0.10 0.87 16.15
C ASP A 61 0.89 0.23 15.18
N GLY A 62 2.16 0.17 15.57
CA GLY A 62 3.22 -0.43 14.75
C GLY A 62 3.03 -1.92 14.54
N ASP A 63 2.34 -2.60 15.48
CA ASP A 63 2.09 -4.04 15.42
C ASP A 63 0.92 -4.39 14.47
N ARG A 64 0.31 -3.40 13.81
CA ARG A 64 -0.78 -3.58 12.83
C ARG A 64 -0.36 -3.35 11.39
N VAL A 65 0.92 -3.12 11.15
CA VAL A 65 1.47 -2.79 9.84
C VAL A 65 2.69 -3.65 9.58
N GLU A 66 2.53 -4.62 8.69
CA GLU A 66 3.62 -5.51 8.31
C GLU A 66 4.46 -4.88 7.21
N TYR A 67 5.78 -4.98 7.35
CA TYR A 67 6.71 -4.66 6.28
C TYR A 67 6.86 -5.90 5.40
N ILE A 68 6.49 -5.79 4.12
CA ILE A 68 6.32 -6.98 3.27
C ILE A 68 7.31 -7.06 2.10
N ALA A 69 7.82 -5.92 1.61
CA ALA A 69 8.77 -5.94 0.51
C ALA A 69 9.62 -4.67 0.42
N HIS A 70 10.80 -4.78 -0.18
CA HIS A 70 11.70 -3.65 -0.41
C HIS A 70 12.31 -3.72 -1.80
N TRP A 71 11.95 -2.76 -2.66
CA TRP A 71 12.37 -2.72 -4.05
C TRP A 71 13.13 -1.44 -4.36
N ILE A 72 14.29 -1.59 -5.00
CA ILE A 72 15.05 -0.45 -5.54
C ILE A 72 15.00 -0.52 -7.06
N THR A 73 14.62 0.59 -7.71
CA THR A 73 14.61 0.68 -9.17
C THR A 73 16.00 0.39 -9.75
N PRO A 74 16.11 -0.38 -10.86
CA PRO A 74 17.39 -0.73 -11.48
C PRO A 74 18.31 0.47 -11.71
N THR A 75 19.62 0.28 -11.56
CA THR A 75 20.64 1.34 -11.70
C THR A 75 20.58 2.11 -13.03
N PRO A 76 20.32 1.47 -14.20
CA PRO A 76 20.30 2.20 -15.47
C PRO A 76 19.08 3.10 -15.68
N GLU A 77 18.01 2.98 -14.87
CA GLU A 77 16.82 3.80 -15.02
C GLU A 77 17.09 5.27 -14.62
N PRO A 78 16.61 6.26 -15.40
CA PRO A 78 16.90 7.67 -15.13
C PRO A 78 16.15 8.20 -13.91
N ARG A 79 14.98 7.64 -13.58
CA ARG A 79 14.21 7.93 -12.36
C ARG A 79 14.21 6.67 -11.52
N ARG A 80 14.71 6.80 -10.28
CA ARG A 80 14.89 5.67 -9.37
C ARG A 80 14.22 5.93 -8.03
N TYR A 81 13.66 4.88 -7.47
CA TYR A 81 12.99 4.87 -6.18
C TYR A 81 13.55 3.75 -5.31
N ASP A 82 13.59 4.01 -4.00
CA ASP A 82 13.88 3.04 -2.95
C ASP A 82 12.56 2.84 -2.19
N THR A 83 11.74 1.92 -2.69
CA THR A 83 10.33 1.77 -2.30
C THR A 83 10.15 0.62 -1.33
N ARG A 84 9.48 0.91 -0.22
CA ARG A 84 9.13 -0.06 0.82
C ARG A 84 7.63 -0.28 0.80
N PHE A 85 7.21 -1.54 0.84
CA PHE A 85 5.81 -1.96 0.78
C PHE A 85 5.36 -2.43 2.15
N PHE A 86 4.12 -2.09 2.50
CA PHE A 86 3.51 -2.43 3.77
C PHE A 86 2.14 -3.05 3.54
N ALA A 87 1.72 -3.94 4.43
CA ALA A 87 0.36 -4.45 4.48
C ALA A 87 -0.25 -4.15 5.85
N ALA A 88 -1.54 -3.84 5.86
CA ALA A 88 -2.31 -3.67 7.08
C ALA A 88 -3.71 -4.23 6.89
N ARG A 89 -4.29 -4.69 7.99
CA ARG A 89 -5.69 -5.09 8.02
C ARG A 89 -6.59 -3.88 8.20
N VAL A 90 -7.69 -3.87 7.48
CA VAL A 90 -8.80 -2.91 7.67
C VAL A 90 -10.10 -3.67 7.98
N PRO A 91 -11.09 -3.02 8.63
CA PRO A 91 -12.39 -3.64 8.83
C PRO A 91 -13.03 -4.11 7.51
N PRO A 92 -13.84 -5.18 7.55
CA PRO A 92 -14.63 -5.57 6.38
C PRO A 92 -15.54 -4.43 5.92
N ASP A 93 -15.88 -4.43 4.64
CA ASP A 93 -16.74 -3.41 4.01
C ASP A 93 -16.18 -1.97 4.08
N THR A 94 -14.87 -1.83 4.33
CA THR A 94 -14.17 -0.54 4.29
C THR A 94 -14.23 0.05 2.87
N GLU A 95 -14.86 1.20 2.72
CA GLU A 95 -14.91 1.93 1.45
C GLU A 95 -13.76 2.93 1.35
N ALA A 96 -13.12 2.96 0.18
CA ALA A 96 -12.09 3.94 -0.18
C ALA A 96 -12.71 5.11 -0.97
N ILE A 97 -12.18 6.31 -0.75
CA ILE A 97 -12.38 7.47 -1.60
C ILE A 97 -11.08 7.78 -2.31
N VAL A 98 -11.13 8.23 -3.57
CA VAL A 98 -9.93 8.63 -4.32
C VAL A 98 -9.78 10.15 -4.34
N ASP A 99 -8.53 10.62 -4.37
CA ASP A 99 -8.24 11.96 -4.88
C ASP A 99 -8.29 11.98 -6.41
N PRO A 100 -9.28 12.65 -7.05
CA PRO A 100 -9.41 12.67 -8.50
C PRO A 100 -8.27 13.41 -9.22
N ARG A 101 -7.39 14.11 -8.51
CA ARG A 101 -6.20 14.75 -9.08
C ARG A 101 -5.12 13.74 -9.47
N GLU A 102 -5.08 12.60 -8.79
CA GLU A 102 -4.01 11.62 -8.91
C GLU A 102 -4.53 10.23 -9.33
N MET A 103 -5.75 9.89 -8.93
CA MET A 103 -6.33 8.57 -9.13
C MET A 103 -7.70 8.65 -9.80
N THR A 104 -7.98 7.69 -10.68
CA THR A 104 -9.26 7.61 -11.40
C THR A 104 -10.26 6.66 -10.74
N GLU A 105 -9.77 5.65 -10.04
CA GLU A 105 -10.59 4.57 -9.46
C GLU A 105 -9.85 3.91 -8.29
N ALA A 106 -10.61 3.41 -7.32
CA ALA A 106 -10.15 2.48 -6.29
C ALA A 106 -11.10 1.28 -6.24
N LEU A 107 -10.55 0.08 -6.07
CA LEU A 107 -11.34 -1.14 -5.94
C LEU A 107 -10.69 -2.12 -4.97
N TRP A 108 -11.53 -2.87 -4.26
CA TRP A 108 -11.12 -4.08 -3.57
C TRP A 108 -11.24 -5.27 -4.52
N ILE A 109 -10.14 -6.00 -4.73
CA ILE A 109 -10.06 -7.14 -5.64
C ILE A 109 -9.14 -8.22 -5.05
N PRO A 110 -9.46 -9.52 -5.20
CA PRO A 110 -8.54 -10.58 -4.81
C PRO A 110 -7.20 -10.47 -5.59
N PRO A 111 -6.04 -10.71 -4.94
CA PRO A 111 -4.74 -10.67 -5.61
C PRO A 111 -4.68 -11.51 -6.88
N SER A 112 -5.22 -12.72 -6.85
CA SER A 112 -5.29 -13.63 -8.01
C SER A 112 -6.08 -13.05 -9.19
N ASP A 113 -7.14 -12.30 -8.91
CA ASP A 113 -7.94 -11.65 -9.95
C ASP A 113 -7.24 -10.42 -10.53
N ALA A 114 -6.53 -9.64 -9.71
CA ALA A 114 -5.72 -8.52 -10.17
C ALA A 114 -4.60 -8.99 -11.11
N LEU A 115 -3.91 -10.08 -10.74
CA LEU A 115 -2.88 -10.71 -11.58
C LEU A 115 -3.45 -11.18 -12.92
N ARG A 116 -4.59 -11.89 -12.90
CA ARG A 116 -5.27 -12.32 -14.13
C ARG A 116 -5.64 -11.14 -15.04
N ARG A 117 -6.15 -10.03 -14.48
CA ARG A 117 -6.46 -8.81 -15.25
C ARG A 117 -5.20 -8.15 -15.82
N CYS A 118 -4.09 -8.17 -15.10
CA CYS A 118 -2.80 -7.70 -15.58
C CYS A 118 -2.31 -8.52 -16.78
N ASP A 119 -2.40 -9.86 -16.71
CA ASP A 119 -2.02 -10.77 -17.80
C ASP A 119 -2.84 -10.53 -19.08
N HIS A 120 -4.10 -10.12 -18.92
CA HIS A 120 -4.97 -9.74 -20.04
C HIS A 120 -4.81 -8.28 -20.50
N GLY A 121 -3.95 -7.49 -19.85
CA GLY A 121 -3.71 -6.08 -20.17
C GLY A 121 -4.83 -5.13 -19.69
N GLU A 122 -5.74 -5.60 -18.84
CA GLU A 122 -6.88 -4.84 -18.31
C GLU A 122 -6.52 -4.03 -17.06
N LEU A 123 -5.52 -4.49 -16.30
CA LEU A 123 -5.01 -3.80 -15.11
C LEU A 123 -3.47 -3.75 -15.16
N PRO A 124 -2.86 -2.84 -15.94
CA PRO A 124 -1.42 -2.74 -16.05
C PRO A 124 -0.79 -2.38 -14.70
N MET A 125 0.18 -3.18 -14.25
CA MET A 125 0.87 -2.99 -12.97
C MET A 125 2.39 -2.98 -13.16
N VAL A 126 3.08 -2.22 -12.30
CA VAL A 126 4.55 -2.26 -12.25
C VAL A 126 5.02 -3.57 -11.61
N PHE A 127 6.20 -4.05 -12.03
CA PHE A 127 6.73 -5.35 -11.63
C PHE A 127 6.78 -5.60 -10.10
N PRO A 128 7.20 -4.64 -9.24
CA PRO A 128 7.12 -4.82 -7.79
C PRO A 128 5.71 -5.10 -7.26
N THR A 129 4.68 -4.47 -7.84
CA THR A 129 3.28 -4.71 -7.48
C THR A 129 2.85 -6.11 -7.86
N ILE A 130 3.22 -6.58 -9.07
CA ILE A 130 2.93 -7.95 -9.54
C ILE A 130 3.52 -8.97 -8.56
N LYS A 131 4.81 -8.85 -8.23
CA LYS A 131 5.50 -9.78 -7.33
C LYS A 131 4.92 -9.79 -5.92
N THR A 132 4.54 -8.62 -5.41
CA THR A 132 3.87 -8.50 -4.11
C THR A 132 2.49 -9.17 -4.12
N LEU A 133 1.72 -9.02 -5.19
CA LEU A 133 0.42 -9.68 -5.34
C LEU A 133 0.54 -11.19 -5.55
N GLU A 134 1.56 -11.68 -6.25
CA GLU A 134 1.85 -13.11 -6.38
C GLU A 134 2.07 -13.75 -5.00
N GLN A 135 2.89 -13.13 -4.15
CA GLN A 135 3.13 -13.59 -2.77
C GLN A 135 1.84 -13.58 -1.94
N LEU A 136 1.05 -12.49 -2.02
CA LEU A 136 -0.22 -12.38 -1.29
C LEU A 136 -1.27 -13.39 -1.77
N ALA A 137 -1.23 -13.79 -3.05
CA ALA A 137 -2.17 -14.75 -3.62
C ALA A 137 -1.98 -16.19 -3.08
N GLU A 138 -0.87 -16.48 -2.40
CA GLU A 138 -0.62 -17.79 -1.78
C GLU A 138 -1.43 -18.01 -0.50
N TYR A 139 -2.03 -16.96 0.07
CA TYR A 139 -2.71 -17.00 1.35
C TYR A 139 -4.24 -16.92 1.22
N GLU A 140 -4.94 -17.68 2.07
CA GLU A 140 -6.41 -17.64 2.18
C GLU A 140 -6.87 -16.48 3.07
N GLY A 141 -6.66 -15.25 2.59
CA GLY A 141 -7.16 -14.02 3.21
C GLY A 141 -6.15 -13.26 4.08
N ALA A 142 -6.60 -12.10 4.59
CA ALA A 142 -5.70 -11.12 5.20
C ALA A 142 -5.04 -11.59 6.50
N ASP A 143 -5.67 -12.47 7.31
CA ASP A 143 -5.06 -12.99 8.55
C ASP A 143 -3.86 -13.86 8.20
N ALA A 144 -4.10 -14.87 7.38
CA ALA A 144 -3.06 -15.80 6.94
C ALA A 144 -1.91 -15.08 6.23
N ALA A 145 -2.22 -14.06 5.41
CA ALA A 145 -1.20 -13.27 4.72
C ALA A 145 -0.34 -12.46 5.70
N LEU A 146 -0.94 -11.74 6.64
CA LEU A 146 -0.18 -10.93 7.60
C LEU A 146 0.63 -11.81 8.56
N ASP A 147 0.04 -12.90 9.06
CA ASP A 147 0.75 -13.86 9.94
C ASP A 147 1.89 -14.55 9.20
N GLY A 148 1.69 -14.93 7.93
CA GLY A 148 2.68 -15.62 7.11
C GLY A 148 3.85 -14.72 6.74
N ILE A 149 3.56 -13.48 6.32
CA ILE A 149 4.59 -12.54 5.83
C ILE A 149 5.29 -11.83 7.00
N GLY A 150 4.59 -11.47 8.08
CA GLY A 150 5.15 -10.72 9.21
C GLY A 150 6.27 -11.45 9.94
N GLY A 151 6.38 -12.77 9.76
CA GLY A 151 7.48 -13.59 10.30
C GLY A 151 8.76 -13.61 9.45
N GLU A 152 8.73 -13.09 8.22
CA GLU A 152 9.84 -13.19 7.26
C GLU A 152 10.77 -11.97 7.30
N GLU A 153 12.07 -12.20 7.05
CA GLU A 153 13.03 -11.10 6.91
C GLU A 153 12.87 -10.46 5.52
N VAL A 154 12.42 -9.20 5.48
CA VAL A 154 12.32 -8.44 4.23
C VAL A 154 13.71 -8.07 3.72
N ARG A 155 14.11 -8.68 2.60
CA ARG A 155 15.34 -8.36 1.89
C ARG A 155 15.14 -7.24 0.87
N THR A 156 16.19 -6.45 0.66
CA THR A 156 16.24 -5.45 -0.42
C THR A 156 16.43 -6.13 -1.76
N ILE A 157 15.50 -5.90 -2.68
CA ILE A 157 15.52 -6.40 -4.05
C ILE A 157 15.98 -5.26 -4.98
N LEU A 158 17.13 -5.44 -5.63
CA LEU A 158 17.64 -4.55 -6.67
C LEU A 158 17.70 -5.33 -7.99
N PRO A 159 16.67 -5.23 -8.86
CA PRO A 159 16.66 -5.97 -10.11
C PRO A 159 17.69 -5.44 -11.10
N THR A 160 18.13 -6.32 -11.99
CA THR A 160 18.98 -6.00 -13.13
C THR A 160 18.15 -5.97 -14.41
N LEU A 161 18.39 -4.97 -15.27
CA LEU A 161 17.78 -4.93 -16.60
C LEU A 161 18.49 -5.91 -17.51
N VAL A 162 17.73 -6.81 -18.12
CA VAL A 162 18.25 -7.82 -19.06
C VAL A 162 17.58 -7.68 -20.42
N VAL A 163 18.33 -7.93 -21.50
CA VAL A 163 17.77 -7.96 -22.86
C VAL A 163 17.28 -9.38 -23.15
N THR A 164 16.00 -9.51 -23.44
CA THR A 164 15.31 -10.75 -23.79
C THR A 164 14.95 -10.77 -25.29
N PRO A 165 14.63 -11.93 -25.87
CA PRO A 165 14.16 -12.02 -27.27
C PRO A 165 12.91 -11.18 -27.56
N THR A 166 12.12 -10.86 -26.54
CA THR A 166 10.86 -10.12 -26.65
C THR A 166 10.96 -8.65 -26.19
N GLY A 167 12.13 -8.18 -25.76
CA GLY A 167 12.33 -6.80 -25.29
C GLY A 167 13.24 -6.71 -24.06
N VAL A 168 13.05 -5.69 -23.23
CA VAL A 168 13.79 -5.54 -21.97
C VAL A 168 13.00 -6.19 -20.84
N GLY A 169 13.67 -7.02 -20.03
CA GLY A 169 13.13 -7.68 -18.84
C GLY A 169 13.86 -7.28 -17.57
N LEU A 170 13.34 -7.75 -16.44
CA LEU A 170 13.96 -7.61 -15.12
C LEU A 170 14.38 -9.00 -14.63
N GLU A 171 15.61 -9.09 -14.14
CA GLU A 171 16.17 -10.26 -13.47
C GLU A 171 16.37 -9.93 -11.99
N ILE A 172 15.99 -10.85 -11.12
CA ILE A 172 16.21 -10.77 -9.67
C ILE A 172 17.24 -11.85 -9.34
N ASP A 173 18.28 -11.50 -8.60
CA ASP A 173 19.19 -12.51 -8.08
C ASP A 173 18.46 -13.33 -7.00
N ASP A 174 18.23 -14.62 -7.28
CA ASP A 174 17.81 -15.57 -6.24
C ASP A 174 18.99 -15.76 -5.28
N ALA A 175 18.87 -15.23 -4.05
CA ALA A 175 19.88 -15.35 -3.00
C ALA A 175 19.45 -16.32 -1.90
#